data_AF-A0A6C0F081-F1
#
_entry.id   AF-A0A6C0F081-F1
#
_cell.length_a   1.000
_cell.length_b   1.000
_cell.length_c   1.000
_cell.angle_alpha   90.00
_cell.angle_beta   90.00
_cell.angle_gamma   90.00
#
_symmetry.space_group_name_H-M   'P 1'
#
loop_
_entity.id
_entity.type
_entity.pdbx_description
1 polymer ?
#
loop_
_entity_poly.entity_id
_entity_poly.type
_entity_poly.pdbx_seq_one_letter_code
_entity_poly.pdbx_strand_id
1 'polypeptide(L)'
;MNRAFDYNGTIVAPSQPVRKLKTVKKVLSIDSADRDVTKFPTNGDFVVHLPRVYENIVSIRLMSGEFPPLVSQGAGNILLHSYANGPNAPSTNFSNDAGEITPLPYYFLIDLEGLNKTDEAAVGANKSTYADGFFAKVPALTTSSGFIEYNDHSGNENVARYSPPIGKLDRLRIRTRLHSQQGNQGFMYWTNNGSQYGNEATVTDYTVLIEVEYMDNTFDDFSSFETRISERD
;
A
#
# COMPACT_ATOMS: atom_id res chain seq x y z
N MET A 1 9.09 -51.63 -18.20
CA MET A 1 8.85 -50.16 -18.21
C MET A 1 7.80 -49.87 -19.27
N ASN A 2 6.60 -49.44 -18.87
CA ASN A 2 5.55 -49.05 -19.82
C ASN A 2 5.95 -47.72 -20.49
N ARG A 3 6.09 -47.72 -21.82
CA ARG A 3 6.35 -46.52 -22.63
C ARG A 3 5.01 -46.03 -23.18
N ALA A 4 4.75 -44.73 -23.04
CA ALA A 4 3.60 -44.09 -23.66
C ALA A 4 3.97 -43.63 -25.07
N PHE A 5 3.03 -43.80 -26.01
CA PHE A 5 3.21 -43.42 -27.41
C PHE A 5 2.10 -42.44 -27.81
N ASP A 6 2.40 -41.48 -28.67
CA ASP A 6 1.38 -40.65 -29.31
C ASP A 6 0.64 -41.42 -30.43
N TYR A 7 -0.34 -40.77 -31.05
CA TYR A 7 -1.10 -41.34 -32.17
C TYR A 7 -0.23 -41.70 -33.39
N ASN A 8 0.95 -41.09 -33.52
CA ASN A 8 1.91 -41.32 -34.61
C ASN A 8 3.01 -42.33 -34.24
N GLY A 9 2.93 -42.98 -33.07
CA GLY A 9 3.92 -43.96 -32.61
C GLY A 9 5.23 -43.36 -32.08
N THR A 10 5.27 -42.04 -31.84
CA THR A 10 6.41 -41.36 -31.21
C THR A 10 6.40 -41.64 -29.71
N ILE A 11 7.56 -41.94 -29.13
CA ILE A 11 7.72 -42.06 -27.67
C ILE A 11 7.46 -40.69 -27.05
N VAL A 12 6.45 -40.61 -26.20
CA VAL A 12 6.15 -39.41 -25.41
C VAL A 12 6.44 -39.67 -23.95
N ALA A 13 7.10 -38.71 -23.30
CA ALA A 13 7.20 -38.68 -21.86
C ALA A 13 5.99 -37.93 -21.28
N PRO A 14 5.30 -38.47 -20.27
CA PRO A 14 4.34 -37.66 -19.51
C PRO A 14 5.09 -36.51 -18.84
N SER A 15 4.56 -35.29 -18.97
CA SER A 15 5.13 -34.11 -18.31
C SER A 15 5.24 -34.36 -16.81
N GLN A 16 6.43 -34.16 -16.24
CA GLN A 16 6.61 -34.16 -14.80
C GLN A 16 6.57 -32.73 -14.27
N PRO A 17 5.72 -32.42 -13.29
CA PRO A 17 5.67 -31.08 -12.71
C PRO A 17 7.00 -30.81 -12.00
N VAL A 18 7.74 -29.80 -12.48
CA VAL A 18 8.98 -29.32 -11.87
C VAL A 18 8.65 -28.14 -10.96
N ARG A 19 9.16 -28.15 -9.73
CA ARG A 19 9.07 -27.00 -8.82
C ARG A 19 9.89 -25.85 -9.40
N LYS A 20 9.25 -24.72 -9.63
CA LYS A 20 9.89 -23.49 -10.10
C LYS A 20 9.50 -22.35 -9.19
N LEU A 21 10.46 -21.48 -8.92
CA LEU A 21 10.17 -20.22 -8.22
C LEU A 21 9.41 -19.32 -9.19
N LYS A 22 8.16 -19.00 -8.86
CA LYS A 22 7.31 -18.10 -9.66
C LYS A 22 6.89 -16.91 -8.81
N THR A 23 6.70 -15.76 -9.43
CA THR A 23 6.05 -14.64 -8.74
C THR A 23 4.54 -14.79 -8.80
N VAL A 24 3.89 -14.56 -7.67
CA VAL A 24 2.43 -14.59 -7.53
C VAL A 24 2.00 -13.23 -7.01
N LYS A 25 0.96 -12.68 -7.64
CA LYS A 25 0.33 -11.41 -7.25
C LYS A 25 -0.92 -11.69 -6.43
N LYS A 26 -1.11 -10.92 -5.37
CA LYS A 26 -2.35 -10.92 -4.59
C LYS A 26 -2.77 -9.49 -4.29
N VAL A 27 -4.04 -9.22 -4.51
CA VAL A 27 -4.65 -7.95 -4.16
C VAL A 27 -5.21 -8.04 -2.74
N LEU A 28 -4.88 -7.05 -1.94
CA LEU A 28 -5.34 -6.84 -0.58
C LEU A 28 -6.21 -5.59 -0.55
N SER A 29 -7.44 -5.72 -0.06
CA SER A 29 -8.26 -4.58 0.31
C SER A 29 -7.98 -4.23 1.76
N ILE A 30 -7.65 -2.98 2.02
CA ILE A 30 -7.40 -2.46 3.36
C ILE A 30 -8.35 -1.29 3.60
N ASP A 31 -9.25 -1.47 4.56
CA ASP A 31 -10.09 -0.40 5.08
C ASP A 31 -9.44 0.20 6.34
N SER A 32 -9.42 1.51 6.48
CA SER A 32 -8.92 2.16 7.69
C SER A 32 -9.79 1.89 8.92
N ALA A 33 -11.04 1.44 8.73
CA ALA A 33 -11.93 1.01 9.81
C ALA A 33 -11.45 -0.28 10.51
N ASP A 34 -10.66 -1.11 9.83
CA ASP A 34 -10.11 -2.37 10.40
C ASP A 34 -8.96 -2.14 11.40
N ARG A 35 -8.59 -0.88 11.66
CA ARG A 35 -7.57 -0.53 12.65
C ARG A 35 -8.05 -0.87 14.06
N ASP A 36 -7.11 -1.17 14.94
CA ASP A 36 -7.38 -1.27 16.38
C ASP A 36 -7.59 0.13 16.96
N VAL A 37 -8.85 0.60 17.03
CA VAL A 37 -9.22 1.95 17.53
C VAL A 37 -8.81 2.20 18.98
N THR A 38 -8.57 1.14 19.77
CA THR A 38 -8.06 1.26 21.15
C THR A 38 -6.57 1.57 21.19
N LYS A 39 -5.85 1.37 20.07
CA LYS A 39 -4.43 1.75 19.93
C LYS A 39 -4.25 2.93 18.99
N PHE A 40 -5.01 2.98 17.91
CA PHE A 40 -4.91 3.96 16.83
C PHE A 40 -6.27 4.65 16.65
N PRO A 41 -6.57 5.70 17.43
CA PRO A 41 -7.89 6.33 17.43
C PRO A 41 -8.27 6.94 16.07
N THR A 42 -7.30 7.52 15.35
CA THR A 42 -7.51 8.14 14.03
C THR A 42 -7.02 7.25 12.90
N ASN A 43 -7.47 7.51 11.67
CA ASN A 43 -7.06 6.78 10.46
C ASN A 43 -5.81 7.33 9.76
N GLY A 44 -5.06 8.25 10.38
CA GLY A 44 -3.90 8.86 9.72
C GLY A 44 -2.58 8.12 9.89
N ASP A 45 -2.42 7.34 10.95
CA ASP A 45 -1.24 6.51 11.24
C ASP A 45 -1.67 5.28 12.04
N PHE A 46 -1.77 4.13 11.40
CA PHE A 46 -2.30 2.92 12.04
C PHE A 46 -1.67 1.66 11.51
N VAL A 47 -1.85 0.57 12.27
CA VAL A 47 -1.40 -0.76 11.90
C VAL A 47 -2.59 -1.66 11.60
N VAL A 48 -2.53 -2.35 10.47
CA VAL A 48 -3.47 -3.43 10.12
C VAL A 48 -2.77 -4.77 10.09
N HIS A 49 -3.52 -5.81 10.45
CA HIS A 49 -3.07 -7.19 10.37
C HIS A 49 -3.45 -7.79 9.03
N LEU A 50 -2.49 -8.41 8.36
CA LEU A 50 -2.76 -9.07 7.09
C LEU A 50 -3.46 -10.42 7.35
N PRO A 51 -4.33 -10.88 6.42
CA PRO A 51 -5.08 -12.13 6.58
C PRO A 51 -4.18 -13.36 6.61
N ARG A 52 -2.95 -13.22 6.12
CA ARG A 52 -1.90 -14.24 6.19
C ARG A 52 -0.54 -13.56 6.17
N VAL A 53 0.46 -14.32 6.55
CA VAL A 53 1.85 -13.94 6.36
C VAL A 53 2.21 -14.07 4.88
N TYR A 54 2.72 -12.99 4.30
CA TYR A 54 3.35 -12.99 2.98
C TYR A 54 4.86 -13.09 3.16
N GLU A 55 5.51 -13.96 2.40
CA GLU A 55 6.96 -14.18 2.48
C GLU A 55 7.60 -13.96 1.12
N ASN A 56 8.88 -13.57 1.09
CA ASN A 56 9.63 -13.35 -0.15
C ASN A 56 8.98 -12.33 -1.10
N ILE A 57 8.57 -11.18 -0.56
CA ILE A 57 7.89 -10.13 -1.32
C ILE A 57 8.90 -9.41 -2.20
N VAL A 58 8.62 -9.35 -3.49
CA VAL A 58 9.46 -8.70 -4.51
C VAL A 58 8.94 -7.33 -4.89
N SER A 59 7.63 -7.12 -4.82
CA SER A 59 7.05 -5.81 -5.07
C SER A 59 5.75 -5.57 -4.30
N ILE A 60 5.48 -4.30 -4.01
CA ILE A 60 4.20 -3.83 -3.47
C ILE A 60 3.76 -2.66 -4.35
N ARG A 61 2.50 -2.67 -4.79
CA ARG A 61 1.91 -1.65 -5.67
C ARG A 61 0.60 -1.13 -5.08
N LEU A 62 0.42 0.19 -5.05
CA LEU A 62 -0.89 0.78 -4.79
C LEU A 62 -1.70 0.73 -6.07
N MET A 63 -2.74 -0.10 -6.09
CA MET A 63 -3.63 -0.31 -7.24
C MET A 63 -4.68 0.80 -7.32
N SER A 64 -5.38 1.01 -6.21
CA SER A 64 -6.40 2.04 -6.11
C SER A 64 -6.56 2.53 -4.67
N GLY A 65 -7.25 3.65 -4.51
CA GLY A 65 -7.66 4.16 -3.20
C GLY A 65 -8.83 5.12 -3.31
N GLU A 66 -9.68 5.08 -2.30
CA GLU A 66 -10.88 5.90 -2.18
C GLU A 66 -10.79 6.64 -0.85
N PHE A 67 -10.57 7.95 -0.92
CA PHE A 67 -10.37 8.79 0.27
C PHE A 67 -11.44 9.88 0.37
N PRO A 68 -11.79 10.34 1.59
CA PRO A 68 -12.65 11.51 1.73
C PRO A 68 -11.99 12.77 1.13
N PRO A 69 -12.78 13.77 0.70
CA PRO A 69 -12.27 14.98 0.06
C PRO A 69 -11.28 15.75 0.94
N LEU A 70 -10.40 16.52 0.28
CA LEU A 70 -9.61 17.54 0.96
C LEU A 70 -10.40 18.85 0.98
N VAL A 71 -11.35 19.01 1.90
CA VAL A 71 -12.16 20.23 2.00
C VAL A 71 -12.01 20.92 3.36
N SER A 72 -12.22 22.23 3.38
CA SER A 72 -12.30 23.05 4.61
C SER A 72 -13.65 22.86 5.33
N GLN A 73 -13.77 23.35 6.58
CA GLN A 73 -14.86 23.06 7.53
C GLN A 73 -16.29 22.98 6.96
N GLY A 74 -16.98 21.89 7.34
CA GLY A 74 -18.44 21.74 7.20
C GLY A 74 -18.93 20.58 6.33
N ALA A 75 -18.02 19.84 5.66
CA ALA A 75 -18.41 18.76 4.72
C ALA A 75 -17.52 17.50 4.78
N GLY A 76 -16.74 17.33 5.86
CA GLY A 76 -15.82 16.22 6.07
C GLY A 76 -14.38 16.64 5.80
N ASN A 77 -13.64 17.03 6.84
CA ASN A 77 -12.32 17.61 6.65
C ASN A 77 -11.18 16.68 7.00
N ILE A 78 -10.09 16.99 6.34
CA ILE A 78 -8.71 16.69 6.70
C ILE A 78 -8.26 17.47 7.95
N LEU A 79 -7.57 16.79 8.87
CA LEU A 79 -6.82 17.39 9.96
C LEU A 79 -5.36 16.97 9.92
N LEU A 80 -4.48 17.86 10.33
CA LEU A 80 -3.05 17.57 10.49
C LEU A 80 -2.70 17.42 11.96
N HIS A 81 -2.13 16.27 12.29
CA HIS A 81 -1.56 16.00 13.60
C HIS A 81 -0.03 16.10 13.53
N SER A 82 0.59 16.73 14.52
CA SER A 82 2.05 16.75 14.65
C SER A 82 2.50 15.76 15.73
N TYR A 83 3.54 14.97 15.44
CA TYR A 83 4.11 14.08 16.46
C TYR A 83 4.76 14.83 17.64
N ALA A 84 4.98 16.14 17.53
CA ALA A 84 5.34 16.97 18.67
C ALA A 84 4.25 17.00 19.76
N ASN A 85 2.99 16.77 19.39
CA ASN A 85 1.85 16.68 20.31
C ASN A 85 1.57 15.24 20.79
N GLY A 86 2.29 14.25 20.29
CA GLY A 86 2.17 12.84 20.64
C GLY A 86 1.98 11.91 19.44
N PRO A 87 2.02 10.58 19.64
CA PRO A 87 1.70 9.61 18.60
C PRO A 87 0.19 9.51 18.37
N ASN A 88 -0.26 8.79 17.33
CA ASN A 88 -1.67 8.40 17.23
C ASN A 88 -1.99 7.36 18.33
N ALA A 89 -2.47 7.82 19.49
CA ALA A 89 -2.79 7.00 20.65
C ALA A 89 -3.99 7.59 21.42
N PRO A 90 -4.76 6.78 22.17
CA PRO A 90 -5.96 7.27 22.86
C PRO A 90 -5.70 8.36 23.91
N SER A 91 -4.49 8.40 24.49
CA SER A 91 -4.11 9.40 25.47
C SER A 91 -3.54 10.69 24.86
N THR A 92 -3.40 10.73 23.52
CA THR A 92 -2.86 11.88 22.82
C THR A 92 -3.87 13.04 22.80
N ASN A 93 -3.36 14.25 22.95
CA ASN A 93 -4.17 15.45 22.86
C ASN A 93 -4.27 15.94 21.41
N PHE A 94 -5.44 15.79 20.79
CA PHE A 94 -5.73 16.23 19.43
C PHE A 94 -6.26 17.68 19.34
N SER A 95 -6.36 18.40 20.47
CA SER A 95 -6.90 19.78 20.51
C SER A 95 -6.03 20.83 19.81
N ASN A 96 -4.81 20.48 19.41
CA ASN A 96 -3.92 21.35 18.63
C ASN A 96 -3.95 21.04 17.13
N ASP A 97 -4.78 20.08 16.70
CA ASP A 97 -4.79 19.65 15.31
C ASP A 97 -5.48 20.69 14.44
N ALA A 98 -4.83 21.01 13.31
CA ALA A 98 -5.30 22.03 12.39
C ALA A 98 -6.27 21.42 11.37
N GLY A 99 -7.52 21.88 11.36
CA GLY A 99 -8.58 21.40 10.46
C GLY A 99 -8.80 22.21 9.18
N GLU A 100 -8.05 23.31 8.99
CA GLU A 100 -8.06 24.12 7.77
C GLU A 100 -6.66 24.19 7.18
N ILE A 101 -6.44 23.41 6.12
CA ILE A 101 -5.19 23.43 5.37
C ILE A 101 -5.35 24.41 4.22
N THR A 102 -4.80 25.60 4.38
CA THR A 102 -4.82 26.65 3.35
C THR A 102 -3.40 27.02 2.92
N PRO A 103 -3.06 26.95 1.62
CA PRO A 103 -3.89 26.45 0.52
C PRO A 103 -4.11 24.93 0.60
N LEU A 104 -5.20 24.45 0.00
CA LEU A 104 -5.45 23.01 -0.14
C LEU A 104 -4.27 22.36 -0.89
N PRO A 105 -3.75 21.23 -0.40
CA PRO A 105 -2.65 20.56 -1.07
C PRO A 105 -3.16 19.80 -2.29
N TYR A 106 -2.38 19.79 -3.36
CA TYR A 106 -2.70 19.08 -4.62
C TYR A 106 -2.57 17.56 -4.53
N TYR A 107 -1.92 17.08 -3.48
CA TYR A 107 -1.63 15.67 -3.27
C TYR A 107 -1.33 15.42 -1.79
N PHE A 108 -1.42 14.17 -1.39
CA PHE A 108 -0.86 13.67 -0.15
C PHE A 108 -0.03 12.42 -0.45
N LEU A 109 0.72 12.00 0.56
CA LEU A 109 1.62 10.86 0.49
C LEU A 109 1.13 9.76 1.42
N ILE A 110 1.35 8.52 1.01
CA ILE A 110 1.15 7.32 1.82
C ILE A 110 2.52 6.73 2.08
N ASP A 111 2.82 6.51 3.35
CA ASP A 111 4.00 5.79 3.79
C ASP A 111 3.59 4.39 4.25
N LEU A 112 4.45 3.43 3.93
CA LEU A 112 4.41 2.09 4.50
C LEU A 112 5.69 1.90 5.31
N GLU A 113 5.57 1.75 6.63
CA GLU A 113 6.74 1.73 7.51
C GLU A 113 7.73 0.62 7.11
N GLY A 114 8.98 1.02 6.82
CA GLY A 114 10.04 0.10 6.40
C GLY A 114 9.92 -0.42 4.95
N LEU A 115 8.92 0.05 4.19
CA LEU A 115 8.57 -0.44 2.85
C LEU A 115 8.58 0.66 1.77
N ASN A 116 8.93 1.89 2.16
CA ASN A 116 9.06 3.00 1.22
C ASN A 116 10.22 2.76 0.23
N LYS A 117 10.03 3.23 -1.01
CA LYS A 117 11.03 3.12 -2.09
C LYS A 117 11.12 4.38 -2.98
N THR A 118 10.46 5.45 -2.59
CA THR A 118 10.47 6.71 -3.35
C THR A 118 11.17 7.80 -2.56
N ASP A 119 12.17 8.42 -3.19
CA ASP A 119 12.90 9.54 -2.62
C ASP A 119 12.06 10.82 -2.60
N GLU A 120 12.24 11.64 -1.57
CA GLU A 120 11.52 12.89 -1.37
C GLU A 120 12.51 14.07 -1.31
N ALA A 121 12.18 15.19 -1.97
CA ALA A 121 12.95 16.42 -1.82
C ALA A 121 12.60 17.11 -0.49
N ALA A 122 13.49 17.92 0.07
CA ALA A 122 13.18 18.62 1.31
C ALA A 122 12.30 19.87 1.06
N VAL A 123 11.29 20.05 1.91
CA VAL A 123 10.50 21.29 1.97
C VAL A 123 11.40 22.51 2.21
N GLY A 124 11.05 23.63 1.57
CA GLY A 124 11.67 24.94 1.82
C GLY A 124 13.04 25.12 1.16
N ALA A 125 13.27 24.47 0.02
CA ALA A 125 14.54 24.55 -0.73
C ALA A 125 15.78 24.09 0.06
N ASN A 126 15.58 23.23 1.05
CA ASN A 126 16.66 22.64 1.82
C ASN A 126 17.33 21.47 1.07
N LYS A 127 18.55 21.11 1.47
CA LYS A 127 19.19 19.89 0.99
C LYS A 127 18.43 18.68 1.51
N SER A 128 17.96 17.80 0.61
CA SER A 128 17.24 16.60 1.02
C SER A 128 18.15 15.50 1.53
N THR A 129 17.69 14.81 2.57
CA THR A 129 18.25 13.56 3.09
C THR A 129 17.19 12.45 3.14
N TYR A 130 16.03 12.66 2.52
CA TYR A 130 14.88 11.74 2.59
C TYR A 130 14.92 10.72 1.45
N ALA A 131 15.89 9.80 1.51
CA ALA A 131 15.89 8.61 0.67
C ALA A 131 14.84 7.62 1.17
N ASP A 132 14.15 6.92 0.26
CA ASP A 132 13.04 6.01 0.60
C ASP A 132 12.00 6.70 1.54
N GLY A 133 11.64 7.95 1.24
CA GLY A 133 10.83 8.82 2.09
C GLY A 133 9.34 8.46 2.15
N PHE A 134 8.76 7.99 1.03
CA PHE A 134 7.35 7.57 0.96
C PHE A 134 7.14 6.37 0.04
N PHE A 135 5.95 5.76 0.14
CA PHE A 135 5.56 4.63 -0.69
C PHE A 135 4.78 5.10 -1.93
N ALA A 136 3.70 5.86 -1.73
CA ALA A 136 2.82 6.28 -2.80
C ALA A 136 2.44 7.76 -2.72
N LYS A 137 2.22 8.39 -3.89
CA LYS A 137 1.68 9.74 -4.03
C LYS A 137 0.27 9.66 -4.63
N VAL A 138 -0.70 10.25 -3.93
CA VAL A 138 -2.10 10.33 -4.36
C VAL A 138 -2.44 11.78 -4.73
N PRO A 139 -2.79 12.07 -5.99
CA PRO A 139 -3.31 13.39 -6.37
C PRO A 139 -4.69 13.61 -5.75
N ALA A 140 -4.94 14.83 -5.29
CA ALA A 140 -6.09 15.15 -4.45
C ALA A 140 -6.67 16.53 -4.81
N LEU A 141 -7.32 16.60 -5.98
CA LEU A 141 -7.98 17.79 -6.52
C LEU A 141 -9.50 17.65 -6.40
N THR A 142 -10.07 17.69 -5.18
CA THR A 142 -11.53 17.70 -5.01
C THR A 142 -11.96 18.78 -4.04
N THR A 143 -12.89 19.66 -4.47
CA THR A 143 -13.14 20.95 -3.82
C THR A 143 -14.49 21.10 -3.10
N SER A 144 -15.35 20.07 -2.98
CA SER A 144 -16.51 20.17 -2.06
C SER A 144 -17.45 18.96 -1.90
N SER A 145 -17.58 18.03 -2.85
CA SER A 145 -18.64 16.99 -2.73
C SER A 145 -18.34 15.60 -3.29
N GLY A 146 -17.08 15.30 -3.63
CA GLY A 146 -16.67 13.99 -4.16
C GLY A 146 -15.62 13.33 -3.26
N PHE A 147 -15.46 12.02 -3.40
CA PHE A 147 -14.30 11.32 -2.84
C PHE A 147 -13.12 11.45 -3.80
N ILE A 148 -11.92 11.29 -3.26
CA ILE A 148 -10.67 11.24 -4.02
C ILE A 148 -10.51 9.80 -4.48
N GLU A 149 -10.60 9.62 -5.80
CA GLU A 149 -10.34 8.35 -6.46
C GLU A 149 -8.91 8.34 -6.99
N TYR A 150 -8.15 7.34 -6.57
CA TYR A 150 -6.89 7.00 -7.20
C TYR A 150 -7.01 5.65 -7.88
N ASN A 151 -6.52 5.58 -9.12
CA ASN A 151 -6.34 4.36 -9.88
C ASN A 151 -4.97 4.46 -10.57
N ASP A 152 -4.16 3.43 -10.44
CA ASP A 152 -2.83 3.34 -11.01
C ASP A 152 -2.78 3.33 -12.56
N HIS A 153 -3.89 3.08 -13.24
CA HIS A 153 -4.00 3.17 -14.70
C HIS A 153 -4.30 4.58 -15.20
N SER A 154 -4.81 5.47 -14.34
CA SER A 154 -5.09 6.88 -14.68
C SER A 154 -4.11 7.85 -14.00
N GLY A 155 -3.61 7.49 -12.82
CA GLY A 155 -2.63 8.23 -12.05
C GLY A 155 -1.19 7.74 -12.28
N ASN A 156 -0.27 8.23 -11.45
CA ASN A 156 1.11 7.76 -11.47
C ASN A 156 1.19 6.34 -10.89
N GLU A 157 1.98 5.47 -11.52
CA GLU A 157 2.25 4.16 -10.95
C GLU A 157 3.03 4.28 -9.64
N ASN A 158 2.46 3.75 -8.56
CA ASN A 158 3.10 3.70 -7.24
C ASN A 158 3.52 2.26 -6.94
N VAL A 159 4.77 1.90 -7.28
CA VAL A 159 5.32 0.55 -7.13
C VAL A 159 6.65 0.59 -6.39
N ALA A 160 6.72 -0.08 -5.24
CA ALA A 160 7.96 -0.35 -4.53
C ALA A 160 8.50 -1.73 -4.93
N ARG A 161 9.75 -1.79 -5.38
CA ARG A 161 10.45 -3.03 -5.75
C ARG A 161 11.57 -3.31 -4.77
N TYR A 162 11.71 -4.56 -4.36
CA TYR A 162 12.66 -4.97 -3.33
C TYR A 162 13.69 -5.95 -3.90
N SER A 163 14.96 -5.58 -3.76
CA SER A 163 16.10 -6.44 -4.07
C SER A 163 17.16 -6.21 -2.98
N PRO A 164 17.36 -7.15 -2.05
CA PRO A 164 16.72 -8.48 -1.96
C PRO A 164 15.21 -8.43 -1.61
N PRO A 165 14.47 -9.53 -1.84
CA PRO A 165 13.06 -9.64 -1.45
C PRO A 165 12.87 -9.52 0.07
N ILE A 166 11.73 -8.99 0.50
CA ILE A 166 11.39 -8.88 1.93
C ILE A 166 11.06 -10.28 2.46
N GLY A 167 11.66 -10.65 3.59
CA GLY A 167 11.50 -11.98 4.17
C GLY A 167 10.07 -12.30 4.60
N LYS A 168 9.45 -11.42 5.39
CA LYS A 168 8.12 -11.64 5.99
C LYS A 168 7.34 -10.34 6.14
N LEU A 169 6.05 -10.36 5.81
CA LEU A 169 5.09 -9.30 6.07
C LEU A 169 3.80 -9.90 6.62
N ASP A 170 3.48 -9.58 7.87
CA ASP A 170 2.30 -10.04 8.59
C ASP A 170 1.39 -8.87 9.03
N ARG A 171 1.93 -7.66 9.09
CA ARG A 171 1.24 -6.43 9.47
C ARG A 171 1.78 -5.29 8.63
N LEU A 172 0.93 -4.32 8.39
CA LEU A 172 1.27 -3.13 7.62
C LEU A 172 0.98 -1.91 8.49
N ARG A 173 1.98 -1.04 8.70
CA ARG A 173 1.72 0.29 9.24
C ARG A 173 1.58 1.27 8.09
N ILE A 174 0.41 1.87 8.00
CA ILE A 174 0.06 2.85 6.97
C ILE A 174 0.01 4.21 7.62
N ARG A 175 0.66 5.19 6.99
CA ARG A 175 0.54 6.59 7.36
C ARG A 175 0.20 7.45 6.17
N THR A 176 -0.84 8.28 6.29
CA THR A 176 -1.14 9.36 5.37
C THR A 176 -0.57 10.66 5.89
N ARG A 177 0.07 11.44 5.02
CA ARG A 177 0.68 12.72 5.41
C ARG A 177 0.80 13.69 4.25
N LEU A 178 1.05 14.95 4.57
CA LEU A 178 1.50 15.94 3.59
C LEU A 178 3.01 15.91 3.39
N HIS A 179 3.45 16.53 2.29
CA HIS A 179 4.85 16.80 2.02
C HIS A 179 5.50 17.66 3.12
N SER A 180 4.74 18.61 3.69
CA SER A 180 5.19 19.44 4.82
C SER A 180 5.50 18.64 6.09
N GLN A 181 4.98 17.41 6.22
CA GLN A 181 5.19 16.51 7.36
C GLN A 181 6.30 15.46 7.11
N GLN A 182 7.17 15.71 6.12
CA GLN A 182 8.36 14.90 5.83
C GLN A 182 9.20 14.60 7.08
N GLY A 183 9.91 13.48 7.09
CA GLY A 183 10.80 13.12 8.20
C GLY A 183 10.07 12.76 9.50
N ASN A 184 8.90 12.12 9.39
CA ASN A 184 8.08 11.70 10.53
C ASN A 184 7.70 12.88 11.45
N GLN A 185 7.24 13.99 10.88
CA GLN A 185 6.80 15.16 11.67
C GLN A 185 5.32 15.14 12.04
N GLY A 186 4.53 14.28 11.38
CA GLY A 186 3.13 14.13 11.68
C GLY A 186 2.42 13.19 10.73
N PHE A 187 1.10 13.21 10.82
CA PHE A 187 0.20 12.50 9.93
C PHE A 187 -1.05 13.35 9.67
N MET A 188 -1.86 12.86 8.76
CA MET A 188 -3.06 13.49 8.25
C MET A 188 -4.20 12.49 8.36
N TYR A 189 -5.34 12.90 8.90
CA TYR A 189 -6.50 12.03 9.10
C TYR A 189 -7.78 12.75 8.72
N TRP A 190 -8.87 12.00 8.53
CA TRP A 190 -10.14 12.55 8.08
C TRP A 190 -11.21 12.44 9.15
N THR A 191 -12.08 13.44 9.19
CA THR A 191 -13.24 13.50 10.08
C THR A 191 -14.49 13.90 9.34
N ASN A 192 -15.65 13.55 9.88
CA ASN A 192 -16.94 13.75 9.23
C ASN A 192 -17.39 15.22 9.16
N ASN A 193 -16.86 16.07 10.03
CA ASN A 193 -17.26 17.47 10.16
C ASN A 193 -16.08 18.45 10.29
N GLY A 194 -14.84 17.96 10.24
CA GLY A 194 -13.64 18.77 10.42
C GLY A 194 -13.36 19.21 11.85
N SER A 195 -14.05 18.60 12.80
CA SER A 195 -13.71 18.74 14.21
C SER A 195 -12.52 17.85 14.54
N GLN A 196 -11.72 18.29 15.51
CA GLN A 196 -10.62 17.50 16.05
C GLN A 196 -11.13 16.16 16.57
N TYR A 197 -10.23 15.17 16.62
CA TYR A 197 -10.61 13.86 17.14
C TYR A 197 -11.06 13.99 18.60
N GLY A 198 -12.31 13.61 18.86
CA GLY A 198 -12.85 13.47 20.21
C GLY A 198 -13.31 12.04 20.51
N ASN A 199 -13.76 11.31 19.47
CA ASN A 199 -14.16 9.91 19.54
C ASN A 199 -14.16 9.28 18.14
N GLU A 200 -14.29 7.97 18.06
CA GLU A 200 -14.29 7.22 16.79
C GLU A 200 -15.36 7.71 15.80
N ALA A 201 -16.55 8.09 16.27
CA ALA A 201 -17.64 8.57 15.41
C ALA A 201 -17.32 9.90 14.69
N THR A 202 -16.26 10.60 15.10
CA THR A 202 -15.75 11.76 14.35
C THR A 202 -14.93 11.37 13.14
N VAL A 203 -14.33 10.18 13.09
CA VAL A 203 -13.41 9.76 12.02
C VAL A 203 -14.21 9.35 10.78
N THR A 204 -13.66 9.65 9.60
CA THR A 204 -14.19 9.16 8.31
C THR A 204 -13.15 8.27 7.67
N ASP A 205 -13.51 7.00 7.49
CA ASP A 205 -12.61 5.98 6.97
C ASP A 205 -12.41 6.04 5.46
N TYR A 206 -11.35 5.38 5.00
CA TYR A 206 -10.97 5.28 3.60
C TYR A 206 -10.50 3.86 3.28
N THR A 207 -10.53 3.50 1.99
CA THR A 207 -10.08 2.18 1.53
C THR A 207 -8.93 2.30 0.54
N VAL A 208 -7.97 1.37 0.60
CA VAL A 208 -6.91 1.21 -0.41
C VAL A 208 -6.82 -0.23 -0.88
N LEU A 209 -6.54 -0.42 -2.17
CA LEU A 209 -6.18 -1.72 -2.74
C LEU A 209 -4.67 -1.78 -3.00
N ILE A 210 -4.01 -2.76 -2.39
CA ILE A 210 -2.58 -3.00 -2.54
C ILE A 210 -2.35 -4.36 -3.21
N GLU A 211 -1.57 -4.38 -4.29
CA GLU A 211 -1.05 -5.61 -4.86
C GLU A 211 0.30 -5.94 -4.21
N VAL A 212 0.40 -7.15 -3.66
CA VAL A 212 1.65 -7.73 -3.16
C VAL A 212 2.08 -8.83 -4.12
N GLU A 213 3.26 -8.66 -4.70
CA GLU A 213 3.93 -9.68 -5.51
C GLU A 213 4.98 -10.38 -4.66
N TYR A 214 4.89 -11.70 -4.57
CA TYR A 214 5.80 -12.50 -3.77
C TYR A 214 6.23 -13.77 -4.50
N MET A 215 7.40 -14.28 -4.17
CA MET A 215 7.91 -15.52 -4.75
C MET A 215 7.26 -16.72 -4.06
N ASP A 216 6.59 -17.55 -4.84
CA ASP A 216 5.98 -18.79 -4.38
C ASP A 216 6.67 -19.98 -5.05
N ASN A 217 6.85 -21.06 -4.28
CA ASN A 217 7.47 -22.28 -4.77
C ASN A 217 6.39 -23.23 -5.28
N THR A 218 5.84 -22.89 -6.44
CA THR A 218 4.77 -23.65 -7.08
C THR A 218 5.33 -24.55 -8.20
N PHE A 219 4.48 -25.42 -8.73
CA PHE A 219 4.84 -26.23 -9.88
C PHE A 219 4.67 -25.44 -11.18
N ASP A 220 5.40 -25.83 -12.21
CA ASP A 220 5.18 -25.25 -13.54
C ASP A 220 3.76 -25.57 -14.06
N ASP A 221 3.15 -24.64 -14.78
CA ASP A 221 1.75 -24.69 -15.20
C ASP A 221 1.63 -25.31 -16.59
N PHE A 222 2.22 -26.49 -16.88
CA PHE A 222 1.91 -27.17 -18.15
C PHE A 222 1.96 -28.70 -18.11
N SER A 223 0.89 -29.26 -18.68
CA SER A 223 0.84 -30.55 -19.39
C SER A 223 1.39 -30.34 -20.81
N SER A 224 2.71 -30.25 -20.97
CA SER A 224 3.35 -30.25 -22.30
C SER A 224 3.95 -31.62 -22.58
N PHE A 225 3.51 -32.29 -23.65
CA PHE A 225 4.13 -33.54 -24.11
C PHE A 225 5.54 -33.25 -24.63
N GLU A 226 6.55 -33.83 -23.99
CA GLU A 226 7.91 -33.78 -24.49
C GLU A 226 8.14 -34.97 -25.43
N THR A 227 8.32 -34.68 -26.73
CA THR A 227 8.76 -35.68 -27.70
C THR A 227 10.29 -35.76 -27.63
N ARG A 228 10.80 -36.93 -27.23
CA ARG A 228 12.25 -37.17 -27.28
C ARG A 228 12.68 -37.28 -28.74
N ILE A 229 13.15 -36.19 -29.32
CA ILE A 229 14.07 -36.26 -30.45
C ILE A 229 15.47 -36.32 -29.82
N SER A 230 15.98 -37.53 -29.58
CA SER A 230 17.40 -37.68 -29.30
C SER A 230 18.18 -37.28 -30.54
N GLU A 231 19.13 -36.37 -30.43
CA GLU A 231 20.12 -36.13 -31.47
C GLU A 231 20.77 -37.47 -31.85
N ARG A 232 20.71 -37.79 -33.14
CA ARG A 232 21.40 -38.94 -33.72
C ARG A 232 22.86 -38.54 -33.90
N ASP A 233 23.73 -39.06 -33.02
CA ASP A 233 25.11 -39.37 -33.39
C ASP A 233 25.19 -40.77 -34.02
#